data_AF-A0A2H0X8W9-F1
#
_entry.id   AF-A0A2H0X8W9-F1
#
_cell.length_a   1.000
_cell.length_b   1.000
_cell.length_c   1.000
_cell.angle_alpha   90.00
_cell.angle_beta   90.00
_cell.angle_gamma   90.00
#
_symmetry.space_group_name_H-M   'P 1'
#
loop_
_entity.id
_entity.type
_entity.pdbx_description
1 polymer ?
#
loop_
_entity_poly.entity_id
_entity_poly.type
_entity_poly.pdbx_seq_one_letter_code
_entity_poly.pdbx_strand_id
1 'polypeptide(L)'
;MDLKKLVADVKKIGRFKDSKQAKSAINSVFLSLRQRNVNEDAGGVKNFFTSDLRNQLKSQTAFSGVHTFLFASPSEFSSILLANLRVRVQCSFEDVCDSQEILSNVFYGLKQQLTTEESVAVAEEIGDGELEKLWRDA
;
A
#
# COMPACT_ATOMS: atom_id res chain seq x y z
N MET A 1 -12.34 -5.56 -6.60
CA MET A 1 -10.89 -5.77 -6.80
C MET A 1 -10.49 -7.24 -6.70
N ASP A 2 -9.81 -7.78 -7.71
CA ASP A 2 -9.29 -9.16 -7.71
C ASP A 2 -7.82 -9.17 -7.25
N LEU A 3 -7.54 -9.80 -6.11
CA LEU A 3 -6.19 -9.83 -5.53
C LEU A 3 -5.19 -10.60 -6.41
N LYS A 4 -5.61 -11.66 -7.11
CA LYS A 4 -4.72 -12.40 -8.00
C LYS A 4 -4.34 -11.53 -9.19
N LYS A 5 -5.32 -10.82 -9.75
CA LYS A 5 -5.08 -9.84 -10.82
C LYS A 5 -4.16 -8.71 -10.33
N LEU A 6 -4.40 -8.16 -9.15
CA LEU A 6 -3.58 -7.09 -8.58
C LEU A 6 -2.12 -7.50 -8.41
N VAL A 7 -1.87 -8.70 -7.86
CA VAL A 7 -0.52 -9.23 -7.71
C VAL A 7 0.15 -9.42 -9.08
N ALA A 8 -0.58 -9.87 -10.09
CA ALA A 8 -0.05 -10.03 -11.45
C ALA A 8 0.29 -8.68 -12.10
N ASP A 9 -0.59 -7.69 -11.96
CA ASP A 9 -0.41 -6.35 -12.49
C ASP A 9 0.80 -5.67 -11.84
N VAL A 10 0.85 -5.65 -10.50
CA VAL A 10 1.97 -5.07 -9.72
C VAL A 10 3.28 -5.81 -10.01
N LYS A 11 3.25 -7.15 -10.14
CA LYS A 11 4.42 -7.93 -10.57
C LYS A 11 4.95 -7.46 -11.92
N LYS A 12 4.06 -7.31 -12.91
CA LYS A 12 4.44 -6.93 -14.27
C LYS A 12 4.98 -5.51 -14.33
N ILE A 13 4.33 -4.57 -13.66
CA ILE A 13 4.68 -3.15 -13.67
C ILE A 13 5.99 -2.92 -12.91
N GLY A 14 6.07 -3.40 -11.66
CA GLY A 14 7.25 -3.26 -10.81
C GLY A 14 8.38 -4.23 -11.11
N ARG A 15 8.29 -4.98 -12.23
CA ARG A 15 9.28 -5.96 -12.69
C ARG A 15 9.75 -6.92 -11.58
N PHE A 16 8.86 -7.26 -10.65
CA PHE A 16 9.20 -8.14 -9.55
C PHE A 16 9.54 -9.54 -10.08
N LYS A 17 10.62 -10.12 -9.56
CA LYS A 17 11.13 -11.44 -9.95
C LYS A 17 10.06 -12.52 -9.75
N ASP A 18 9.33 -12.43 -8.65
CA ASP A 18 8.26 -13.35 -8.31
C ASP A 18 7.00 -12.66 -7.76
N SER A 19 5.91 -13.43 -7.68
CA SER A 19 4.64 -12.95 -7.15
C SER A 19 4.65 -12.78 -5.62
N LYS A 20 5.64 -13.32 -4.91
CA LYS A 20 5.77 -13.15 -3.46
C LYS A 20 6.22 -11.74 -3.14
N GLN A 21 7.19 -11.19 -3.88
CA GLN A 21 7.65 -9.80 -3.72
C GLN A 21 6.52 -8.80 -4.00
N ALA A 22 5.80 -8.96 -5.11
CA ALA A 22 4.64 -8.14 -5.43
C ALA A 22 3.57 -8.22 -4.31
N LYS A 23 3.29 -9.42 -3.80
CA LYS A 23 2.36 -9.62 -2.69
C LYS A 23 2.85 -8.96 -1.39
N SER A 24 4.15 -9.02 -1.09
CA SER A 24 4.75 -8.35 0.07
C SER A 24 4.65 -6.83 -0.05
N ALA A 25 4.90 -6.26 -1.22
CA ALA A 25 4.74 -4.83 -1.49
C ALA A 25 3.29 -4.40 -1.25
N ILE A 26 2.35 -5.07 -1.90
CA ILE A 26 0.91 -4.85 -1.76
C ILE A 26 0.49 -4.89 -0.29
N ASN A 27 0.85 -5.95 0.44
CA ASN A 27 0.52 -6.09 1.85
C ASN A 27 1.12 -4.97 2.72
N SER A 28 2.35 -4.54 2.43
CA SER A 28 3.02 -3.50 3.21
C SER A 28 2.34 -2.14 3.03
N VAL A 29 1.97 -1.79 1.80
CA VAL A 29 1.18 -0.57 1.53
C VAL A 29 -0.16 -0.63 2.25
N PHE A 30 -0.88 -1.74 2.12
CA PHE A 30 -2.20 -1.86 2.73
C PHE A 30 -2.19 -1.87 4.25
N LEU A 31 -1.25 -2.57 4.88
CA LEU A 31 -1.12 -2.56 6.34
C LEU A 31 -0.82 -1.15 6.85
N SER A 32 0.04 -0.40 6.15
CA SER A 32 0.39 0.98 6.52
C SER A 32 -0.80 1.92 6.36
N LEU A 33 -1.53 1.86 5.23
CA LEU A 33 -2.74 2.66 5.00
C LEU A 33 -3.84 2.32 6.01
N ARG A 34 -4.01 1.03 6.35
CA ARG A 34 -4.94 0.59 7.39
C ARG A 34 -4.56 1.15 8.75
N GLN A 35 -3.26 1.15 9.10
CA GLN A 35 -2.76 1.64 10.38
C GLN A 35 -2.90 3.16 10.53
N ARG A 36 -2.81 3.93 9.44
CA ARG A 36 -3.16 5.36 9.45
C ARG A 36 -4.65 5.60 9.66
N ASN A 37 -5.49 4.75 9.06
CA ASN A 37 -6.96 4.84 9.12
C ASN A 37 -7.61 4.06 10.29
N VAL A 38 -6.92 3.91 11.42
CA VAL A 38 -7.45 3.21 12.62
C VAL A 38 -8.39 4.10 13.45
N ASN A 39 -8.68 5.34 13.04
CA ASN A 39 -9.83 6.06 13.60
C ASN A 39 -11.12 5.42 13.08
N GLU A 40 -11.78 4.65 13.95
CA GLU A 40 -12.89 3.76 13.64
C GLU A 40 -14.19 4.46 13.19
N ASP A 41 -14.25 5.80 13.21
CA ASP A 41 -15.45 6.58 12.85
C ASP A 41 -15.47 7.06 11.39
N ALA A 42 -14.34 7.08 10.69
CA ALA A 42 -14.34 7.29 9.25
C ALA A 42 -14.58 5.94 8.59
N GLY A 43 -15.59 5.83 7.72
CA GLY A 43 -15.88 4.66 6.90
C GLY A 43 -14.80 4.36 5.84
N GLY A 44 -13.54 4.44 6.26
CA GLY A 44 -12.36 4.65 5.46
C GLY A 44 -11.90 3.42 4.69
N VAL A 45 -10.69 3.54 4.14
CA VAL A 45 -9.96 2.70 3.18
C VAL A 45 -10.30 1.19 3.21
N LYS A 46 -10.63 0.66 4.40
CA LYS A 46 -11.26 -0.66 4.63
C LYS A 46 -12.43 -1.00 3.69
N ASN A 47 -13.25 -0.03 3.27
CA ASN A 47 -14.44 -0.31 2.46
C ASN A 47 -14.13 -0.56 0.96
N PHE A 48 -13.04 0.02 0.43
CA PHE A 48 -12.62 -0.17 -0.96
C PHE A 48 -11.96 -1.53 -1.23
N PHE A 49 -11.64 -2.27 -0.17
CA PHE A 49 -10.96 -3.56 -0.29
C PHE A 49 -11.93 -4.72 -0.35
N THR A 50 -11.62 -5.76 -1.11
CA THR A 50 -12.45 -6.96 -1.12
C THR A 50 -12.34 -7.75 0.18
N SER A 51 -13.33 -8.62 0.42
CA SER A 51 -13.31 -9.59 1.53
C SER A 51 -11.99 -10.37 1.57
N ASP A 52 -11.45 -10.77 0.42
CA ASP A 52 -10.24 -11.58 0.33
C ASP A 52 -9.00 -10.82 0.79
N LEU A 53 -8.85 -9.57 0.33
CA LEU A 53 -7.76 -8.71 0.77
C LEU A 53 -7.90 -8.38 2.26
N ARG A 54 -9.10 -8.02 2.72
CA ARG A 54 -9.38 -7.76 4.15
C ARG A 54 -9.07 -8.99 5.01
N ASN A 55 -9.44 -10.18 4.57
CA ASN A 55 -9.18 -11.43 5.30
C ASN A 55 -7.69 -11.74 5.36
N GLN A 56 -6.93 -11.51 4.28
CA GLN A 56 -5.47 -11.62 4.31
C GLN A 56 -4.84 -10.61 5.27
N LEU A 57 -5.31 -9.36 5.27
CA LEU A 57 -4.84 -8.32 6.20
C LEU A 57 -5.24 -8.57 7.66
N LYS A 58 -6.38 -9.25 7.91
CA LYS A 58 -6.79 -9.70 9.26
C LYS A 58 -5.89 -10.82 9.78
N SER A 59 -5.46 -11.72 8.89
CA SER A 59 -4.61 -12.87 9.25
C SER A 59 -3.15 -12.49 9.49
N GLN A 60 -2.70 -11.33 9.01
CA GLN A 60 -1.37 -10.83 9.30
C GLN A 60 -1.40 -10.11 10.65
N THR A 61 -0.68 -10.68 11.62
CA THR A 61 -0.50 -10.09 12.95
C THR A 61 -0.06 -8.64 12.81
N ALA A 62 -0.71 -7.76 13.57
CA ALA A 62 -0.37 -6.35 13.62
C ALA A 62 1.13 -6.19 13.88
N PHE A 63 1.80 -5.43 13.02
CA PHE A 63 3.23 -5.17 13.11
C PHE A 63 3.55 -4.57 14.49
N SER A 64 4.56 -5.06 15.20
CA SER A 64 5.09 -4.41 16.41
C SER A 64 5.68 -3.05 16.01
N GLY A 65 4.83 -2.03 16.03
CA GLY A 65 5.00 -0.75 15.33
C GLY A 65 3.67 -0.01 15.10
N VAL A 66 2.53 -0.59 15.51
CA VAL A 66 1.18 0.02 15.45
C VAL A 66 1.15 1.45 16.01
N HIS A 67 1.93 1.75 17.07
CA HIS A 67 2.02 3.10 17.61
C HIS A 67 2.72 4.09 16.67
N THR A 68 3.70 3.65 15.87
CA THR A 68 4.52 4.54 15.05
C THR A 68 3.73 5.15 13.88
N PHE A 69 2.74 4.44 13.34
CA PHE A 69 1.93 4.92 12.22
C PHE A 69 0.73 5.77 12.63
N LEU A 70 0.14 5.49 13.80
CA LEU A 70 -1.03 6.20 14.31
C LEU A 70 -0.72 7.64 14.73
N PHE A 71 0.52 7.91 15.15
CA PHE A 71 0.96 9.23 15.62
C PHE A 71 2.00 9.89 14.72
N ALA A 72 2.36 9.26 13.60
CA ALA A 72 3.24 9.87 12.62
C ALA A 72 2.59 11.12 12.02
N SER A 73 3.33 12.22 11.99
CA SER A 73 3.00 13.33 11.09
C SER A 73 2.97 12.84 9.63
N PRO A 74 2.31 13.56 8.71
CA PRO A 74 2.28 13.17 7.30
C PRO A 74 3.68 12.83 6.73
N SER A 75 4.67 13.71 6.91
CA SER A 75 6.04 13.46 6.43
C SER A 75 6.73 12.24 7.07
N GLU A 76 6.40 11.93 8.33
CA GLU A 76 6.90 10.72 9.00
C GLU A 76 6.24 9.47 8.44
N PHE A 77 4.94 9.52 8.13
CA PHE A 77 4.22 8.36 7.60
C PHE A 77 4.77 7.89 6.26
N SER A 78 5.04 8.81 5.33
CA SER A 78 5.69 8.51 4.04
C SER A 78 7.03 7.82 4.26
N SER A 79 7.85 8.37 5.15
CA SER A 79 9.16 7.82 5.48
C SER A 79 9.07 6.42 6.09
N ILE A 80 8.12 6.18 7.00
CA ILE A 80 7.91 4.87 7.64
C ILE A 80 7.39 3.85 6.62
N LEU A 81 6.48 4.24 5.73
CA LEU A 81 5.97 3.37 4.67
C LEU A 81 7.09 2.93 3.71
N LEU A 82 7.89 3.88 3.23
CA LEU A 82 9.02 3.60 2.34
C LEU A 82 10.07 2.71 3.02
N ALA A 83 10.40 2.97 4.28
CA ALA A 83 11.29 2.12 5.06
C ALA A 83 10.75 0.68 5.20
N ASN A 84 9.45 0.53 5.44
CA ASN A 84 8.82 -0.79 5.54
C ASN A 84 8.82 -1.55 4.20
N LEU A 85 8.56 -0.85 3.09
CA LEU A 85 8.63 -1.44 1.75
C LEU A 85 10.02 -1.99 1.47
N ARG A 86 11.07 -1.22 1.77
CA ARG A 86 12.46 -1.66 1.61
C ARG A 86 12.75 -2.96 2.35
N VAL A 87 12.31 -3.08 3.60
CA VAL A 87 12.57 -4.27 4.43
C VAL A 87 11.74 -5.48 3.97
N ARG A 88 10.47 -5.26 3.61
CA ARG A 88 9.50 -6.33 3.35
C ARG A 88 9.59 -6.93 1.95
N VAL A 89 9.97 -6.12 0.96
CA VAL A 89 10.01 -6.56 -0.44
C VAL A 89 11.28 -7.38 -0.73
N GLN A 90 12.29 -7.33 0.16
CA GLN A 90 13.51 -8.16 0.13
C GLN A 90 14.09 -8.27 -1.29
N CYS A 91 14.36 -7.12 -1.89
CA CYS A 91 14.96 -7.08 -3.21
C CYS A 91 16.38 -7.63 -3.16
N SER A 92 16.79 -8.27 -4.27
CA SER A 92 18.15 -8.78 -4.38
C SER A 92 19.14 -7.63 -4.49
N PHE A 93 20.44 -7.88 -4.23
CA PHE A 93 21.49 -6.86 -4.41
C PHE A 93 21.61 -6.34 -5.86
N GLU A 94 21.11 -7.11 -6.83
CA GLU A 94 21.10 -6.76 -8.26
C GLU A 94 19.87 -5.91 -8.63
N ASP A 95 18.81 -5.97 -7.82
CA ASP A 95 17.58 -5.22 -8.02
C ASP A 95 17.66 -3.91 -7.22
N VAL A 96 17.88 -2.78 -7.89
CA VAL A 96 17.67 -1.46 -7.28
C VAL A 96 16.18 -1.29 -7.04
N CYS A 97 15.73 -1.62 -5.84
CA CYS A 97 14.36 -1.42 -5.42
C CYS A 97 14.19 -0.07 -4.74
N ASP A 98 13.89 0.93 -5.56
CA ASP A 98 13.41 2.20 -5.05
C ASP A 98 12.04 1.98 -4.38
N SER A 99 11.94 2.31 -3.10
CA SER A 99 10.71 2.10 -2.33
C SER A 99 9.58 3.03 -2.79
N GLN A 100 9.93 4.19 -3.36
CA GLN A 100 8.97 5.13 -3.95
C GLN A 100 8.46 4.59 -5.28
N GLU A 101 9.33 4.02 -6.11
CA GLU A 101 8.93 3.33 -7.34
C GLU A 101 8.02 2.13 -7.04
N ILE A 102 8.38 1.31 -6.04
CA ILE A 102 7.53 0.19 -5.59
C ILE A 102 6.15 0.70 -5.16
N LEU A 103 6.11 1.77 -4.38
CA LEU A 103 4.87 2.37 -3.92
C LEU A 103 4.03 2.89 -5.08
N SER A 104 4.62 3.62 -6.03
CA SER A 104 3.96 4.08 -7.25
C SER A 104 3.41 2.92 -8.08
N ASN A 105 4.15 1.83 -8.22
CA ASN A 105 3.70 0.64 -8.96
C ASN A 105 2.52 -0.07 -8.27
N VAL A 106 2.52 -0.11 -6.93
CA VAL A 106 1.37 -0.61 -6.16
C VAL A 106 0.18 0.32 -6.35
N PHE A 107 0.35 1.62 -6.24
CA PHE A 107 -0.72 2.61 -6.45
C PHE A 107 -1.30 2.53 -7.87
N TYR A 108 -0.47 2.44 -8.89
CA TYR A 108 -0.91 2.23 -10.27
C TYR A 108 -1.77 0.98 -10.37
N GLY A 109 -1.27 -0.17 -9.87
CA GLY A 109 -2.00 -1.44 -9.91
C GLY A 109 -3.35 -1.37 -9.20
N LEU A 110 -3.46 -0.59 -8.12
CA LEU A 110 -4.70 -0.35 -7.41
C LEU A 110 -5.67 0.51 -8.23
N LYS A 111 -5.21 1.64 -8.78
CA LYS A 111 -6.05 2.55 -9.56
C LYS A 111 -6.65 1.89 -10.80
N GLN A 112 -5.95 0.93 -11.41
CA GLN A 112 -6.50 0.14 -12.54
C GLN A 112 -7.69 -0.76 -12.15
N GLN A 113 -7.93 -0.97 -10.86
CA GLN A 113 -9.01 -1.82 -10.35
C GLN A 113 -10.06 -1.07 -9.53
N LEU A 114 -9.84 0.23 -9.30
CA LEU A 114 -10.78 1.13 -8.67
C LEU A 114 -11.55 1.92 -9.73
N THR A 115 -12.79 2.24 -9.44
CA THR A 115 -13.51 3.28 -10.17
C THR A 115 -12.92 4.65 -9.87
N THR A 116 -13.23 5.65 -10.69
CA THR A 116 -12.80 7.04 -10.46
C THR A 116 -13.22 7.55 -9.08
N GLU A 117 -14.46 7.27 -8.67
CA GLU A 117 -14.98 7.68 -7.36
C GLU A 117 -14.21 7.04 -6.20
N GLU A 118 -13.97 5.72 -6.27
CA GLU A 118 -13.17 5.01 -5.26
C GLU A 118 -11.73 5.52 -5.22
N SER A 119 -11.13 5.83 -6.38
CA SER A 119 -9.78 6.38 -6.46
C SER A 119 -9.67 7.78 -5.86
N VAL A 120 -10.71 8.60 -5.95
CA VAL A 120 -10.76 9.93 -5.31
C VAL A 120 -10.86 9.77 -3.80
N ALA A 121 -11.77 8.92 -3.33
CA ALA A 121 -11.94 8.67 -1.90
C ALA A 121 -10.66 8.13 -1.24
N VAL A 122 -9.92 7.22 -1.92
CA VAL A 122 -8.61 6.75 -1.42
C VAL A 122 -7.60 7.91 -1.33
N ALA A 123 -7.59 8.84 -2.28
CA ALA A 123 -6.68 9.99 -2.25
C ALA A 123 -6.98 10.91 -1.05
N GLU A 124 -8.26 11.19 -0.80
CA GLU A 124 -8.72 12.00 0.33
C GLU A 124 -8.38 11.35 1.67
N GLU A 125 -8.48 10.02 1.76
CA GLU A 125 -8.20 9.26 2.99
C GLU A 125 -6.70 9.04 3.25
N ILE A 126 -5.84 9.14 2.24
CA ILE A 126 -4.39 9.14 2.44
C ILE A 126 -3.99 10.39 3.26
N GLY A 127 -4.61 11.54 2.99
CA GLY A 127 -4.48 12.76 3.81
C GLY A 127 -3.02 13.22 4.01
N ASP A 128 -2.17 12.94 3.02
CA ASP A 128 -0.73 13.14 3.05
C ASP A 128 -0.29 13.79 1.75
N GLY A 129 0.19 15.03 1.78
CA GLY A 129 0.49 15.74 0.53
C GLY A 129 1.49 15.03 -0.39
N GLU A 130 2.42 14.25 0.16
CA GLU A 130 3.41 13.52 -0.63
C GLU A 130 2.86 12.20 -1.17
N LEU A 131 2.18 11.40 -0.33
CA LEU A 131 1.60 10.14 -0.80
C LEU A 131 0.37 10.35 -1.67
N GLU A 132 -0.42 11.39 -1.40
CA GLU A 132 -1.53 11.79 -2.24
C GLU A 132 -1.00 12.21 -3.62
N LYS A 133 0.11 12.94 -3.68
CA LYS A 133 0.78 13.25 -4.95
C LYS A 133 1.24 11.97 -5.66
N LEU A 134 1.91 11.06 -4.96
CA LEU A 134 2.32 9.76 -5.52
C LEU A 134 1.12 8.93 -6.00
N TRP A 135 -0.01 8.99 -5.29
CA TRP A 135 -1.24 8.34 -5.70
C TRP A 135 -1.84 9.00 -6.94
N ARG A 136 -1.85 10.33 -7.04
CA ARG A 136 -2.37 11.07 -8.20
C ARG A 136 -1.52 10.83 -9.46
N ASP A 137 -0.19 10.79 -9.31
CA ASP A 137 0.76 10.65 -10.41
C ASP A 137 0.86 9.21 -10.97
N ALA A 138 0.53 8.20 -10.16
CA ALA A 138 0.40 6.80 -10.59
C ALA A 138 -0.84 6.57 -11.46
#